data_AF-A0A0J1DP35-F1
#
_entry.id   AF-A0A0J1DP35-F1
#
_cell.length_a   1.000
_cell.length_b   1.000
_cell.length_c   1.000
_cell.angle_alpha   90.00
_cell.angle_beta   90.00
_cell.angle_gamma   90.00
#
_symmetry.space_group_name_H-M   'P 1'
#
loop_
_entity.id
_entity.type
_entity.pdbx_description
1 polymer ?
#
loop_
_entity_poly.entity_id
_entity_poly.type
_entity_poly.pdbx_seq_one_letter_code
_entity_poly.pdbx_strand_id
1 'polypeptide(L)'
;MLKGLTQGKWTRPTDKSAVYLEIAPGCKWGIRVTLMEDYAKVEAIDSPNKPLYKAPERYSTVVKPPTFFEKLKGLTFEDKVLAAVADKRRVAAEENHTLRSSSEGSQVPVSSGPGPSNEKRKN
;
A
#
# COMPACT_ATOMS: atom_id res chain seq x y z
N MET A 1 -3.48 8.65 -19.68
CA MET A 1 -3.07 8.05 -18.39
C MET A 1 -2.95 9.18 -17.38
N LEU A 2 -3.32 8.96 -16.12
CA LEU A 2 -3.33 10.01 -15.07
C LEU A 2 -1.90 10.53 -14.79
N LYS A 3 -1.72 11.84 -14.83
CA LYS A 3 -0.45 12.53 -14.55
C LYS A 3 -0.18 12.43 -13.05
N GLY A 4 0.78 11.58 -12.65
CA GLY A 4 1.14 11.35 -11.24
C GLY A 4 1.17 9.87 -10.80
N LEU A 5 0.71 8.97 -11.68
CA LEU A 5 0.80 7.52 -11.51
C LEU A 5 1.92 6.96 -12.40
N THR A 6 3.17 7.25 -12.02
CA THR A 6 4.39 6.93 -12.79
C THR A 6 5.31 5.92 -12.10
N GLN A 7 5.09 5.63 -10.83
CA GLN A 7 5.93 4.75 -10.00
C GLN A 7 5.60 3.26 -10.20
N GLY A 8 4.48 2.96 -10.87
CA GLY A 8 3.94 1.63 -11.04
C GLY A 8 3.69 1.26 -12.50
N LYS A 9 2.96 0.17 -12.70
CA LYS A 9 2.63 -0.38 -14.01
C LYS A 9 1.16 -0.20 -14.32
N TRP A 10 0.88 0.34 -15.50
CA TRP A 10 -0.44 0.30 -16.10
C TRP A 10 -0.64 -1.00 -16.87
N THR A 11 -1.76 -1.66 -16.64
CA THR A 11 -2.26 -2.78 -17.42
C THR A 11 -3.68 -2.46 -17.88
N ARG A 12 -4.04 -2.94 -19.08
CA ARG A 12 -5.37 -2.72 -19.66
C ARG A 12 -6.03 -4.08 -19.85
N PRO A 13 -6.67 -4.63 -18.80
CA PRO A 13 -7.24 -5.98 -18.87
C PRO A 13 -8.46 -6.07 -19.78
N THR A 14 -9.22 -4.97 -19.94
CA THR A 14 -10.35 -4.90 -20.87
C THR A 14 -10.37 -3.56 -21.59
N ASP A 15 -11.18 -3.45 -22.64
CA ASP A 15 -11.30 -2.18 -23.36
C ASP A 15 -11.92 -1.04 -22.53
N LYS A 16 -12.68 -1.41 -21.50
CA LYS A 16 -13.41 -0.49 -20.63
C LYS A 16 -12.72 -0.24 -19.29
N SER A 17 -11.56 -0.85 -19.04
CA SER A 17 -10.88 -0.69 -17.77
C SER A 17 -9.37 -0.60 -17.91
N ALA A 18 -8.77 0.18 -17.02
CA ALA A 18 -7.32 0.25 -16.86
C ALA A 18 -6.99 0.06 -15.39
N VAL A 19 -6.02 -0.81 -15.12
CA VAL A 19 -5.54 -1.09 -13.78
C VAL A 19 -4.13 -0.56 -13.66
N TYR A 20 -3.88 0.26 -12.66
CA TYR A 20 -2.55 0.68 -12.26
C TYR A 20 -2.17 -0.03 -10.97
N LEU A 21 -0.95 -0.53 -10.91
CA LEU A 21 -0.40 -1.21 -9.77
C LEU A 21 0.93 -0.57 -9.38
N GLU A 22 1.06 -0.16 -8.13
CA GLU A 22 2.28 0.43 -7.57
C GLU A 22 2.58 -0.22 -6.22
N ILE A 23 3.67 -0.98 -6.16
CA ILE A 23 4.21 -1.55 -4.93
C ILE A 23 5.70 -1.24 -4.94
N ALA A 24 6.17 -0.48 -3.94
CA ALA A 24 7.58 -0.12 -3.84
C ALA A 24 8.45 -1.36 -3.55
N PRO A 25 9.70 -1.42 -4.04
CA PRO A 25 10.61 -2.51 -3.72
C PRO A 25 10.80 -2.69 -2.21
N GLY A 26 10.76 -3.94 -1.73
CA GLY A 26 10.86 -4.25 -0.30
C GLY A 26 9.62 -3.92 0.53
N CYS A 27 8.57 -3.35 -0.08
CA CYS A 27 7.28 -3.13 0.57
C CYS A 27 6.32 -4.28 0.26
N LYS A 28 5.47 -4.62 1.24
CA LYS A 28 4.39 -5.59 1.05
C LYS A 28 3.12 -4.90 0.57
N TRP A 29 2.82 -3.73 1.15
CA TRP A 29 1.65 -2.94 0.79
C TRP A 29 1.99 -1.92 -0.29
N GLY A 30 1.04 -1.72 -1.20
CA GLY A 30 1.06 -0.68 -2.21
C GLY A 30 -0.36 -0.27 -2.61
N ILE A 31 -0.52 0.27 -3.81
CA ILE A 31 -1.81 0.74 -4.31
C ILE A 31 -2.20 0.06 -5.62
N ARG A 32 -3.51 -0.13 -5.80
CA ARG A 32 -4.15 -0.51 -7.05
C ARG A 32 -5.21 0.52 -7.40
N VAL A 33 -5.11 1.10 -8.60
CA VAL A 33 -6.14 1.99 -9.15
C VAL A 33 -6.81 1.29 -10.31
N THR A 34 -8.09 1.03 -10.19
CA THR A 34 -8.91 0.47 -11.26
C THR A 34 -9.80 1.58 -11.82
N LEU A 35 -9.48 2.06 -13.02
CA LEU A 35 -10.32 2.99 -13.77
C LEU A 35 -11.36 2.18 -14.54
N MET A 36 -12.63 2.58 -14.40
CA MET A 36 -13.76 2.08 -15.17
C MET A 36 -14.43 3.23 -15.91
N GLU A 37 -15.45 2.92 -16.72
CA GLU A 37 -16.15 3.89 -17.58
C GLU A 37 -16.78 5.05 -16.79
N ASP A 38 -17.32 4.77 -15.60
CA ASP A 38 -18.13 5.70 -14.80
C ASP A 38 -17.58 5.98 -13.39
N TYR A 39 -16.51 5.31 -12.97
CA TYR A 39 -15.85 5.54 -11.69
C TYR A 39 -14.41 5.01 -11.66
N ALA A 40 -13.68 5.35 -10.61
CA ALA A 40 -12.40 4.76 -10.29
C ALA A 40 -12.45 4.10 -8.91
N LYS A 41 -11.81 2.96 -8.77
CA LYS A 41 -11.59 2.31 -7.47
C LYS A 41 -10.13 2.43 -7.10
N VAL A 42 -9.84 3.02 -5.93
CA VAL A 42 -8.49 3.15 -5.41
C VAL A 42 -8.38 2.27 -4.16
N GLU A 43 -7.46 1.32 -4.20
CA GLU A 43 -7.28 0.32 -3.17
C GLU A 43 -5.83 0.34 -2.65
N ALA A 44 -5.65 0.24 -1.33
CA ALA A 44 -4.40 -0.19 -0.73
C ALA A 44 -4.42 -1.72 -0.64
N ILE A 45 -3.39 -2.37 -1.19
CA ILE A 45 -3.34 -3.83 -1.34
C ILE A 45 -2.02 -4.38 -0.82
N ASP A 46 -2.06 -5.58 -0.23
CA ASP A 46 -0.90 -6.31 0.29
C ASP A 46 -0.29 -7.28 -0.76
N SER A 47 -0.97 -7.45 -1.89
CA SER A 47 -0.56 -8.35 -2.96
C SER A 47 -1.21 -7.97 -4.28
N PRO A 48 -0.51 -8.05 -5.43
CA PRO A 48 -1.06 -7.71 -6.74
C PRO A 48 -2.25 -8.57 -7.15
N ASN A 49 -2.25 -9.85 -6.76
CA ASN A 49 -3.22 -10.85 -7.24
C ASN A 49 -4.41 -11.04 -6.31
N LYS A 50 -4.42 -10.40 -5.14
CA LYS A 50 -5.48 -10.61 -4.15
C LYS A 50 -6.59 -9.57 -4.33
N PRO A 51 -7.79 -9.95 -4.79
CA PRO A 51 -8.94 -9.07 -4.70
C PRO A 51 -9.33 -8.93 -3.23
N LEU A 52 -9.45 -7.68 -2.77
CA LEU A 52 -9.84 -7.39 -1.39
C LEU A 52 -11.37 -7.39 -1.34
N TYR A 53 -11.96 -8.59 -1.19
CA TYR A 53 -13.42 -8.76 -1.10
C TYR A 53 -13.94 -8.14 0.21
N LYS A 54 -14.87 -7.18 0.12
CA LYS A 54 -15.36 -6.37 1.26
C LYS A 54 -14.24 -5.68 2.05
N ALA A 55 -13.31 -5.06 1.33
CA ALA A 55 -12.30 -4.20 1.92
C ALA A 55 -12.94 -3.10 2.81
N PRO A 56 -12.45 -2.92 4.05
CA PRO A 56 -12.76 -1.74 4.84
C PRO A 56 -12.48 -0.45 4.05
N GLU A 57 -13.25 0.60 4.33
CA GLU A 57 -13.10 1.91 3.67
C GLU A 57 -11.68 2.49 3.79
N ARG A 58 -10.97 2.14 4.87
CA ARG A 58 -9.54 2.43 5.07
C ARG A 58 -8.70 1.95 3.89
N TYR A 59 -8.96 0.77 3.36
CA TYR A 59 -8.19 0.17 2.28
C TYR A 59 -8.82 0.36 0.89
N SER A 60 -10.13 0.61 0.78
CA SER A 60 -10.78 0.76 -0.53
C SER A 60 -11.67 1.99 -0.57
N THR A 61 -11.48 2.81 -1.59
CA THR A 61 -12.32 3.99 -1.85
C THR A 61 -12.79 3.98 -3.31
N VAL A 62 -14.08 4.24 -3.51
CA VAL A 62 -14.66 4.43 -4.85
C VAL A 62 -14.77 5.92 -5.11
N VAL A 63 -14.07 6.38 -6.14
CA VAL A 63 -14.08 7.76 -6.60
C VAL A 63 -15.04 7.88 -7.76
N LYS A 64 -16.09 8.69 -7.57
CA LYS A 64 -17.04 9.03 -8.63
C LYS A 64 -16.64 10.33 -9.33
N PRO A 65 -17.09 10.54 -10.58
CA PRO A 65 -16.94 11.80 -11.31
C PRO A 65 -17.37 13.01 -10.47
N PRO A 66 -16.76 14.19 -10.70
CA PRO A 66 -17.15 15.40 -9.99
C PRO A 66 -18.59 15.80 -10.32
N THR A 67 -19.34 16.16 -9.28
CA THR A 67 -20.67 16.77 -9.35
C THR A 67 -20.61 18.15 -10.00
N PHE A 68 -21.76 18.71 -10.38
CA PHE A 68 -21.83 20.01 -11.05
C PHE A 68 -21.16 21.15 -10.25
N PHE A 69 -21.32 21.15 -8.92
CA PHE A 69 -20.67 22.13 -8.03
C PHE A 69 -19.16 21.92 -7.90
N GLU A 70 -18.69 20.66 -7.89
CA GLU A 70 -17.25 20.37 -7.88
C GLU A 70 -16.60 20.82 -9.19
N LYS A 71 -17.26 20.59 -10.32
CA LYS A 71 -16.81 21.10 -11.63
C LYS A 71 -16.75 22.62 -11.67
N LEU A 72 -17.71 23.32 -11.05
CA LEU A 72 -17.71 24.78 -10.97
C LEU A 72 -16.53 25.32 -10.14
N LYS A 73 -16.02 24.53 -9.18
CA LYS A 73 -14.80 24.81 -8.41
C LYS A 73 -13.50 24.41 -9.15
N GLY A 74 -13.62 23.94 -10.40
CA GLY A 74 -12.48 23.46 -11.17
C GLY A 74 -11.94 22.09 -10.76
N LEU A 75 -12.65 21.33 -9.90
CA LEU A 75 -12.23 19.98 -9.52
C LEU A 75 -12.47 19.01 -10.66
N THR A 76 -11.40 18.32 -11.07
CA THR A 76 -11.47 17.28 -12.09
C THR A 76 -11.61 15.89 -11.47
N PHE A 77 -12.03 14.92 -12.28
CA PHE A 77 -12.03 13.52 -11.86
C PHE A 77 -10.61 13.02 -11.54
N GLU A 78 -9.63 13.48 -12.31
CA GLU A 78 -8.22 13.18 -12.09
C GLU A 78 -7.75 13.66 -10.71
N ASP A 79 -8.09 14.90 -10.32
CA ASP A 79 -7.73 15.42 -9.00
C ASP A 79 -8.31 14.57 -7.86
N LYS A 80 -9.58 14.16 -7.99
CA LYS A 80 -10.25 13.30 -7.00
C LYS A 80 -9.58 11.93 -6.90
N VAL A 81 -9.16 11.35 -8.03
CA VAL A 81 -8.42 10.08 -8.06
C VAL A 81 -7.04 10.24 -7.43
N LEU A 82 -6.32 11.30 -7.75
CA LEU A 82 -4.98 11.57 -7.18
C LEU A 82 -5.04 11.82 -5.67
N ALA A 83 -6.08 12.50 -5.17
CA ALA A 83 -6.30 12.68 -3.74
C ALA A 83 -6.51 11.33 -3.05
N ALA A 84 -7.40 10.48 -3.57
CA ALA A 84 -7.63 9.14 -3.02
C ALA A 84 -6.36 8.26 -3.10
N VAL A 85 -5.57 8.40 -4.15
CA VAL A 85 -4.27 7.72 -4.30
C VAL A 85 -3.31 8.15 -3.20
N ALA A 86 -3.18 9.46 -2.93
CA ALA A 86 -2.31 9.96 -1.88
C ALA A 86 -2.71 9.42 -0.50
N ASP A 87 -4.02 9.38 -0.22
CA ASP A 87 -4.55 8.79 1.01
C ASP A 87 -4.20 7.30 1.12
N LYS A 88 -4.39 6.52 0.04
CA LYS A 88 -4.07 5.08 0.05
C LYS A 88 -2.57 4.81 0.11
N ARG A 89 -1.71 5.67 -0.47
CA ARG A 89 -0.26 5.61 -0.30
C ARG A 89 0.14 5.77 1.17
N ARG A 90 -0.49 6.71 1.89
CA ARG A 90 -0.27 6.88 3.33
C ARG A 90 -0.66 5.62 4.10
N VAL A 91 -1.84 5.05 3.83
CA VAL A 91 -2.28 3.79 4.46
C VAL A 91 -1.28 2.66 4.17
N ALA A 92 -0.84 2.50 2.92
CA ALA A 92 0.16 1.50 2.57
C ALA A 92 1.49 1.71 3.31
N ALA A 93 1.94 2.96 3.46
CA ALA A 93 3.15 3.28 4.22
C ALA A 93 3.02 2.94 5.71
N GLU A 94 1.87 3.26 6.33
CA GLU A 94 1.57 2.91 7.73
C GLU A 94 1.59 1.38 7.95
N GLU A 95 0.97 0.62 7.06
CA GLU A 95 0.93 -0.85 7.16
C GLU A 95 2.33 -1.46 6.95
N ASN A 96 3.12 -0.93 6.01
CA ASN A 96 4.51 -1.36 5.82
C ASN A 96 5.38 -1.05 7.05
N HIS A 97 5.21 0.11 7.68
CA HIS A 97 5.92 0.47 8.91
C HIS A 97 5.53 -0.47 10.08
N THR A 98 4.24 -0.78 10.20
CA THR A 98 3.74 -1.73 11.21
C THR A 98 4.31 -3.13 11.01
N LEU A 99 4.40 -3.61 9.76
CA LEU A 99 5.02 -4.89 9.46
C LEU A 99 6.51 -4.91 9.78
N ARG A 100 7.23 -3.83 9.47
CA ARG A 100 8.66 -3.73 9.74
C ARG A 100 8.96 -3.70 11.24
N SER A 101 8.24 -2.86 12.00
CA SER A 101 8.36 -2.82 13.46
C SER A 101 7.98 -4.14 14.13
N SER A 102 6.97 -4.86 13.62
CA SER A 102 6.64 -6.20 14.10
C SER A 102 7.70 -7.25 13.76
N SER A 103 8.44 -7.07 12.66
CA SER A 103 9.53 -7.97 12.25
C SER A 103 10.82 -7.70 13.02
N GLU A 104 11.07 -6.45 13.42
CA GLU A 104 12.23 -6.02 14.21
C GLU A 104 12.08 -6.33 15.72
N GLY A 105 10.88 -6.73 16.19
CA GLY A 105 10.59 -7.08 17.59
C GLY A 105 11.00 -8.48 18.05
N SER A 106 11.58 -9.32 17.17
CA SER A 106 12.12 -10.66 17.52
C SER A 106 13.64 -10.62 17.70
N GLN A 107 14.16 -9.74 18.55
CA GLN A 107 15.45 -9.94 19.19
C GLN A 107 15.21 -10.38 20.63
N VAL A 108 15.27 -11.69 20.84
CA VAL A 108 15.43 -12.30 22.17
C VAL A 108 16.57 -11.61 22.92
N PRO A 109 16.39 -11.21 24.19
CA PRO A 109 17.53 -10.79 25.00
C PRO A 109 18.40 -12.02 25.23
N VAL A 110 19.61 -12.02 24.67
CA VAL A 110 20.64 -13.01 24.98
C VAL A 110 20.99 -12.87 26.46
N SER A 111 20.45 -13.76 27.29
CA SER A 111 20.87 -13.92 28.67
C SER A 111 22.32 -14.38 28.67
N SER A 112 23.23 -13.48 29.00
CA SER A 112 24.63 -13.80 29.30
C SER A 112 24.67 -14.60 30.60
N GLY A 113 24.56 -15.92 30.50
CA GLY A 113 24.89 -16.84 31.60
C GLY A 113 26.40 -16.84 31.82
N PRO A 114 26.89 -16.87 33.08
CA PRO A 114 28.32 -16.94 33.36
C PRO A 114 28.85 -18.32 32.96
N GLY A 115 29.87 -18.34 32.10
CA GLY A 115 30.55 -19.58 31.68
C GLY A 115 31.28 -20.27 32.85
N PRO A 116 31.41 -21.61 32.83
CA PRO A 116 32.04 -22.33 33.93
C PRO A 116 33.57 -22.14 33.93
N SER A 117 34.11 -22.03 35.14
CA SER A 117 35.53 -21.98 35.46
C SER A 117 36.26 -23.23 34.97
N ASN A 118 37.34 -23.05 34.20
CA ASN A 118 38.32 -24.11 33.97
C ASN A 118 39.33 -24.13 35.13
N GLU A 119 39.10 -25.06 36.05
CA GLU A 119 40.05 -25.41 37.10
C GLU A 119 41.27 -26.12 36.49
N LYS A 120 42.44 -25.50 36.66
CA LYS A 120 43.75 -26.11 36.40
C LYS A 120 43.90 -27.37 37.25
N ARG A 121 44.20 -28.51 36.63
CA ARG A 121 44.94 -29.59 37.30
C ARG A 121 46.35 -29.68 36.72
N LYS A 122 47.30 -29.17 37.51
CA LYS A 122 48.67 -29.67 37.58
C LYS A 122 48.63 -31.03 38.29
N ASN A 123 49.15 -32.07 37.65
CA ASN A 123 50.26 -32.91 38.09
C ASN A 123 50.34 -34.16 37.22
#